data_AF-A0A3P2AFK9-F1
#
_entry.id   AF-A0A3P2AFK9-F1
#
_cell.length_a   1.000
_cell.length_b   1.000
_cell.length_c   1.000
_cell.angle_alpha   90.00
_cell.angle_beta   90.00
_cell.angle_gamma   90.00
#
_symmetry.space_group_name_H-M   'P 1'
#
loop_
_entity.id
_entity.type
_entity.pdbx_description
1 polymer ?
#
loop_
_entity_poly.entity_id
_entity_poly.type
_entity_poly.pdbx_seq_one_letter_code
_entity_poly.pdbx_strand_id
1 'polypeptide(L)'
;MGVKMYQAMYENCIINLNQYEEKMQGKTCCRYCGAPISYVKEHIRDIGEYRVLIPAHFRIKSSKTNPHKEHCSYLTINEIKEIYANRSDDELMTKSGGSYILRLHLLTVDSVKQEKNGQSSNPERRQKSPTLKYAKAGNKSAYITTLKKILMLRNKLDSEGINEIKESLKLQCYNNVEKKYYNVPWDKFFFEYDKNSYLKAYEYILTKIAHPITFCGHLKSIDEPRENFKSYAFRISPVKVENNKYVCVTATFDSVELYEELKIYKGRNILIFGFNANSKVSKNKSNIEFLNINIRIYGKNQVLLIERE
;
A
#
# COMPACT_ATOMS: atom_id res chain seq x y z
N MET A 1 -9.23 14.21 -7.51
CA MET A 1 -8.34 15.35 -7.19
C MET A 1 -8.34 15.49 -5.70
N GLY A 2 -7.27 15.14 -4.99
CA GLY A 2 -7.44 15.14 -3.53
C GLY A 2 -6.29 14.61 -2.73
N VAL A 3 -5.09 15.16 -2.95
CA VAL A 3 -4.07 15.12 -1.90
C VAL A 3 -4.56 16.02 -0.77
N LYS A 4 -4.58 15.51 0.47
CA LYS A 4 -4.92 16.33 1.64
C LYS A 4 -3.98 17.53 1.74
N MET A 5 -4.55 18.71 1.90
CA MET A 5 -3.81 19.97 1.92
C MET A 5 -3.73 20.51 3.36
N TYR A 6 -2.56 20.98 3.78
CA TYR A 6 -2.33 21.55 5.12
C TYR A 6 -2.15 23.07 5.10
N GLN A 7 -2.15 23.66 3.90
CA GLN A 7 -2.05 25.08 3.66
C GLN A 7 -3.07 25.52 2.62
N ALA A 8 -3.61 26.72 2.81
CA ALA A 8 -4.56 27.37 1.92
C ALA A 8 -4.13 28.81 1.66
N MET A 9 -4.72 29.43 0.64
CA MET A 9 -4.65 30.86 0.42
C MET A 9 -5.98 31.51 0.80
N TYR A 10 -5.92 32.59 1.58
CA TYR A 10 -7.05 33.40 2.02
C TYR A 10 -6.62 34.86 1.93
N GLU A 11 -7.37 35.70 1.21
CA GLU A 11 -7.06 37.13 1.03
C GLU A 11 -5.59 37.39 0.61
N ASN A 12 -5.05 36.57 -0.31
CA ASN A 12 -3.67 36.59 -0.78
C ASN A 12 -2.58 36.25 0.27
N CYS A 13 -2.96 35.80 1.45
CA CYS A 13 -2.05 35.26 2.45
C CYS A 13 -2.10 33.72 2.49
N ILE A 14 -0.95 33.08 2.71
CA ILE A 14 -0.90 31.65 2.98
C ILE A 14 -1.27 31.44 4.45
N ILE A 15 -2.27 30.60 4.69
CA ILE A 15 -2.69 30.17 6.01
C ILE A 15 -2.46 28.67 6.19
N ASN A 16 -2.13 28.24 7.41
CA ASN A 16 -2.13 26.85 7.84
C ASN A 16 -3.45 26.49 8.55
N LEU A 17 -3.59 25.22 8.97
CA LEU A 17 -4.80 24.75 9.66
C LEU A 17 -5.06 25.45 11.00
N ASN A 18 -4.01 25.84 11.73
CA ASN A 18 -4.14 26.51 13.03
C ASN A 18 -4.59 27.97 12.90
N GLN A 19 -4.38 28.58 11.73
CA GLN A 19 -4.80 29.94 11.40
C GLN A 19 -6.20 29.98 10.78
N TYR A 20 -6.81 28.83 10.51
CA TYR A 20 -8.13 28.77 9.90
C TYR A 20 -9.22 29.19 10.90
N GLU A 21 -10.08 30.12 10.47
CA GLU A 21 -11.25 30.55 11.23
C GLU A 21 -12.55 30.28 10.46
N GLU A 22 -13.67 30.08 11.15
CA GLU A 22 -14.98 29.80 10.51
C GLU A 22 -15.40 30.88 9.49
N LYS A 23 -15.02 32.15 9.73
CA LYS A 23 -15.28 33.27 8.80
C LYS A 23 -14.63 33.09 7.42
N MET A 24 -13.61 32.22 7.32
CA MET A 24 -12.87 31.89 6.10
C MET A 24 -13.54 30.77 5.30
N GLN A 25 -14.60 30.13 5.85
CA GLN A 25 -15.30 29.05 5.18
C GLN A 25 -15.82 29.46 3.81
N GLY A 26 -15.49 28.66 2.80
CA GLY A 26 -15.86 28.91 1.41
C GLY A 26 -15.06 30.00 0.70
N LYS A 27 -14.13 30.68 1.39
CA LYS A 27 -13.29 31.76 0.84
C LYS A 27 -11.82 31.36 0.63
N THR A 28 -11.46 30.14 1.00
CA THR A 28 -10.10 29.59 0.84
C THR A 28 -9.89 29.01 -0.56
N CYS A 29 -8.71 29.22 -1.12
CA CYS A 29 -8.30 28.65 -2.41
C CYS A 29 -6.94 27.95 -2.32
N CYS A 30 -6.66 27.07 -3.29
CA CYS A 30 -5.39 26.37 -3.41
C CYS A 30 -4.26 27.38 -3.66
N ARG A 31 -3.19 27.32 -2.85
CA ARG A 31 -2.03 28.22 -2.97
C ARG A 31 -1.30 28.13 -4.32
N TYR A 32 -1.38 27.00 -5.01
CA TYR A 32 -0.65 26.77 -6.26
C TYR A 32 -1.45 27.11 -7.52
N CYS A 33 -2.78 26.93 -7.50
CA CYS A 33 -3.58 27.06 -8.72
C CYS A 33 -4.84 27.92 -8.56
N GLY A 34 -5.12 28.42 -7.36
CA GLY A 34 -6.28 29.24 -7.05
C GLY A 34 -7.63 28.51 -7.06
N ALA A 35 -7.65 27.18 -7.20
CA ALA A 35 -8.90 26.41 -7.17
C ALA A 35 -9.59 26.55 -5.79
N PRO A 36 -10.91 26.75 -5.72
CA PRO A 36 -11.64 26.78 -4.46
C PRO A 36 -11.48 25.49 -3.66
N ILE A 37 -11.15 25.64 -2.37
CA ILE A 37 -10.99 24.52 -1.44
C ILE A 37 -11.93 24.70 -0.25
N SER A 38 -12.16 23.59 0.45
CA SER A 38 -12.99 23.50 1.65
C SER A 38 -12.17 22.99 2.80
N TYR A 39 -12.45 23.49 4.00
CA TYR A 39 -11.90 22.97 5.23
C TYR A 39 -12.72 21.76 5.70
N VAL A 40 -12.02 20.68 6.02
CA VAL A 40 -12.58 19.51 6.69
C VAL A 40 -12.16 19.62 8.14
N LYS A 41 -13.14 19.77 9.03
CA LYS A 41 -12.89 19.77 10.47
C LYS A 41 -12.33 18.42 10.90
N GLU A 42 -11.45 18.48 11.88
CA GLU A 42 -11.01 17.29 12.60
C GLU A 42 -12.23 16.49 13.09
N HIS A 43 -12.20 15.18 12.84
CA HIS A 43 -13.27 14.30 13.25
C HIS A 43 -12.72 12.93 13.59
N ILE A 44 -13.42 12.20 14.46
CA ILE A 44 -13.09 10.82 14.76
C ILE A 44 -13.72 9.95 13.67
N ARG A 45 -12.89 9.10 13.07
CA ARG A 45 -13.33 8.01 12.21
C ARG A 45 -13.10 6.70 12.95
N ASP A 46 -14.14 5.88 12.99
CA ASP A 46 -14.00 4.53 13.51
C ASP A 46 -13.26 3.67 12.47
N ILE A 47 -12.16 3.06 12.91
CA ILE A 47 -11.29 2.16 12.15
C ILE A 47 -11.29 0.82 12.90
N GLY A 48 -12.22 -0.06 12.55
CA GLY A 48 -12.46 -1.29 13.29
C GLY A 48 -12.92 -1.01 14.73
N GLU A 49 -12.21 -1.52 15.73
CA GLU A 49 -12.45 -1.26 17.15
C GLU A 49 -11.73 0.00 17.68
N TYR A 50 -10.98 0.69 16.82
CA TYR A 50 -10.20 1.86 17.19
C TYR A 50 -10.86 3.14 16.70
N ARG A 51 -10.83 4.17 17.54
CA ARG A 51 -11.28 5.51 17.18
C ARG A 51 -10.07 6.31 16.73
N VAL A 52 -10.02 6.65 15.45
CA VAL A 52 -8.90 7.39 14.87
C VAL A 52 -9.33 8.81 14.59
N LEU A 53 -8.70 9.74 15.31
CA LEU A 53 -8.75 11.15 14.98
C LEU A 53 -8.18 11.36 13.57
N ILE A 54 -9.02 11.84 12.66
CA ILE A 54 -8.66 12.32 11.34
C ILE A 54 -8.37 13.80 11.49
N PRO A 55 -7.10 14.24 11.35
CA PRO A 55 -6.75 15.65 11.48
C PRO A 55 -7.54 16.50 10.50
N ALA A 56 -7.75 17.75 10.90
CA ALA A 56 -8.25 18.75 9.99
C ALA A 56 -7.36 18.83 8.74
N HIS A 57 -7.97 19.13 7.60
CA HIS A 57 -7.25 19.33 6.35
C HIS A 57 -8.12 20.13 5.38
N PHE A 58 -7.49 20.77 4.41
CA PHE A 58 -8.18 21.30 3.26
C PHE A 58 -8.31 20.25 2.16
N ARG A 59 -9.42 20.31 1.42
CA ARG A 59 -9.66 19.50 0.22
C ARG A 59 -10.30 20.34 -0.87
N ILE A 60 -10.21 19.90 -2.13
CA ILE A 60 -10.90 20.58 -3.23
C ILE A 60 -12.41 20.60 -2.99
N LYS A 61 -13.08 21.71 -3.30
CA LYS A 61 -14.52 21.84 -3.04
C LYS A 61 -15.35 20.94 -3.97
N SER A 62 -14.93 20.82 -5.23
CA SER A 62 -15.52 19.91 -6.21
C SER A 62 -14.53 19.71 -7.35
N SER A 63 -14.04 18.47 -7.51
CA SER A 63 -13.17 18.10 -8.61
C SER A 63 -13.84 18.19 -9.99
N LYS A 64 -15.19 18.18 -10.05
CA LYS A 64 -15.93 18.26 -11.31
C LYS A 64 -16.13 19.69 -11.79
N THR A 65 -16.45 20.62 -10.87
CA THR A 65 -16.81 21.99 -11.26
C THR A 65 -15.65 22.95 -11.18
N ASN A 66 -14.74 22.77 -10.21
CA ASN A 66 -13.58 23.63 -10.06
C ASN A 66 -12.32 22.80 -9.79
N PRO A 67 -11.88 22.02 -10.79
CA PRO A 67 -10.69 21.21 -10.69
C PRO A 67 -9.42 22.03 -10.40
N HIS A 68 -8.41 21.42 -9.75
CA HIS A 68 -7.06 21.95 -9.78
C HIS A 68 -6.57 22.11 -11.24
N LYS A 69 -5.86 23.19 -11.53
CA LYS A 69 -5.28 23.43 -12.87
C LYS A 69 -4.15 22.45 -13.15
N GLU A 70 -3.87 22.23 -14.43
CA GLU A 70 -2.71 21.47 -14.91
C GLU A 70 -1.44 21.99 -14.20
N HIS A 71 -0.56 21.08 -13.76
CA HIS A 71 0.65 21.34 -12.96
C HIS A 71 0.47 21.73 -11.47
N CYS A 72 -0.75 21.79 -10.93
CA CYS A 72 -0.91 21.94 -9.48
C CYS A 72 -0.25 20.79 -8.70
N SER A 73 0.52 21.10 -7.65
CA SER A 73 1.20 20.09 -6.82
C SER A 73 0.24 19.19 -6.03
N TYR A 74 -1.04 19.57 -5.89
CA TYR A 74 -2.06 18.75 -5.22
C TYR A 74 -2.85 17.84 -6.17
N LEU A 75 -2.44 17.76 -7.44
CA LEU A 75 -2.98 16.80 -8.39
C LEU A 75 -2.35 15.42 -8.19
N THR A 76 -3.20 14.42 -7.94
CA THR A 76 -2.77 13.01 -7.79
C THR A 76 -1.98 12.54 -9.01
N ILE A 77 -2.42 12.90 -10.22
CA ILE A 77 -1.73 12.52 -11.46
C ILE A 77 -0.30 13.11 -11.56
N ASN A 78 -0.03 14.26 -10.96
CA ASN A 78 1.31 14.86 -10.99
C ASN A 78 2.26 14.12 -10.04
N GLU A 79 1.77 13.70 -8.87
CA GLU A 79 2.51 12.82 -7.96
C GLU A 79 2.81 11.47 -8.63
N ILE A 80 1.86 10.88 -9.35
CA ILE A 80 2.09 9.64 -10.12
C ILE A 80 3.12 9.88 -11.23
N LYS A 81 3.06 11.01 -11.95
CA LYS A 81 4.05 11.41 -12.96
C LYS A 81 5.44 11.54 -12.36
N GLU A 82 5.55 12.13 -11.18
CA GLU A 82 6.83 12.30 -10.48
C GLU A 82 7.40 10.97 -10.00
N ILE A 83 6.58 10.11 -9.38
CA ILE A 83 6.99 8.74 -9.02
C ILE A 83 7.45 7.97 -10.25
N TYR A 84 6.73 8.10 -11.36
CA TYR A 84 7.10 7.49 -12.64
C TYR A 84 8.42 8.04 -13.15
N ALA A 85 8.62 9.36 -13.20
CA ALA A 85 9.85 9.98 -13.69
C ALA A 85 11.08 9.57 -12.86
N ASN A 86 10.90 9.45 -11.54
CA ASN A 86 11.93 9.05 -10.59
C ASN A 86 12.00 7.54 -10.34
N ARG A 87 11.42 6.72 -11.23
CA ARG A 87 11.48 5.26 -11.10
C ARG A 87 12.92 4.80 -11.32
N SER A 88 13.30 3.78 -10.56
CA SER A 88 14.62 3.15 -10.68
C SER A 88 14.77 2.22 -11.87
N ASP A 89 13.65 1.80 -12.46
CA ASP A 89 13.61 0.79 -13.51
C ASP A 89 12.39 1.01 -14.42
N ASP A 90 12.62 1.06 -15.72
CA ASP A 90 11.60 1.19 -16.75
C ASP A 90 10.68 -0.02 -16.86
N GLU A 91 11.12 -1.19 -16.40
CA GLU A 91 10.31 -2.39 -16.37
C GLU A 91 9.30 -2.38 -15.20
N LEU A 92 9.56 -1.61 -14.13
CA LEU A 92 8.67 -1.52 -12.97
C LEU A 92 7.37 -0.78 -13.25
N MET A 93 7.51 0.41 -13.83
CA MET A 93 6.38 1.24 -14.20
C MET A 93 6.46 1.58 -15.66
N THR A 94 5.37 1.37 -16.39
CA THR A 94 5.22 1.79 -17.78
C THR A 94 4.00 2.67 -17.95
N LYS A 95 3.97 3.43 -19.05
CA LYS A 95 2.80 4.22 -19.43
C LYS A 95 2.16 3.60 -20.67
N SER A 96 0.87 3.29 -20.61
CA SER A 96 0.12 2.71 -21.73
C SER A 96 -1.33 3.15 -21.70
N GLY A 97 -1.83 3.65 -22.84
CA GLY A 97 -3.24 4.04 -22.99
C GLY A 97 -3.69 5.09 -21.98
N GLY A 98 -2.84 6.08 -21.68
CA GLY A 98 -3.14 7.14 -20.70
C GLY A 98 -2.96 6.77 -19.22
N SER A 99 -2.86 5.48 -18.89
CA SER A 99 -2.62 5.01 -17.52
C SER A 99 -1.15 4.66 -17.27
N TYR A 100 -0.75 4.76 -16.01
CA TYR A 100 0.48 4.19 -15.48
C TYR A 100 0.22 2.74 -15.05
N ILE A 101 1.16 1.85 -15.32
CA ILE A 101 1.06 0.43 -14.99
C ILE A 101 2.20 0.10 -14.03
N LEU A 102 1.88 -0.31 -12.82
CA LEU A 102 2.84 -0.82 -11.84
C LEU A 102 2.88 -2.34 -11.87
N ARG A 103 4.04 -2.93 -12.18
CA ARG A 103 4.22 -4.38 -12.24
C ARG A 103 4.64 -4.95 -10.88
N LEU A 104 3.70 -5.57 -10.18
CA LEU A 104 3.86 -6.14 -8.84
C LEU A 104 4.71 -7.42 -8.79
N HIS A 105 4.68 -8.25 -9.83
CA HIS A 105 5.38 -9.54 -9.86
C HIS A 105 6.92 -9.41 -9.89
N LEU A 106 7.47 -8.26 -10.27
CA LEU A 106 8.91 -8.00 -10.19
C LEU A 106 9.41 -7.93 -8.73
N LEU A 107 8.49 -7.92 -7.77
CA LEU A 107 8.76 -7.94 -6.34
C LEU A 107 8.66 -9.35 -5.70
N THR A 108 8.11 -10.35 -6.40
CA THR A 108 7.99 -11.70 -5.85
C THR A 108 9.37 -12.37 -5.88
N VAL A 109 9.85 -12.80 -4.72
CA VAL A 109 11.22 -13.30 -4.51
C VAL A 109 11.61 -14.41 -5.48
N ASP A 110 12.82 -14.24 -6.03
CA ASP A 110 13.56 -15.21 -6.84
C ASP A 110 13.43 -16.66 -6.33
N SER A 111 13.10 -17.53 -7.28
CA SER A 111 13.72 -18.82 -7.54
C SER A 111 14.90 -19.17 -6.63
N VAL A 112 14.64 -19.80 -5.49
CA VAL A 112 15.67 -20.60 -4.80
C VAL A 112 15.62 -22.00 -5.39
N LYS A 113 16.48 -22.25 -6.39
CA LYS A 113 17.46 -23.35 -6.40
C LYS A 113 18.33 -23.28 -7.66
N GLN A 114 19.63 -23.15 -7.41
CA GLN A 114 20.72 -23.19 -8.37
C GLN A 114 20.76 -24.50 -9.16
N GLU A 115 20.98 -24.34 -10.46
CA GLU A 115 21.94 -25.07 -11.29
C GLU A 115 22.52 -26.37 -10.71
N LYS A 116 22.07 -27.50 -11.28
CA LYS A 116 22.94 -28.63 -11.60
C LYS A 116 22.48 -29.24 -12.93
N ASN A 117 23.16 -28.85 -14.01
CA ASN A 117 23.96 -29.75 -14.84
C ASN A 117 24.23 -29.04 -16.16
N GLY A 118 25.50 -28.75 -16.40
CA GLY A 118 25.97 -28.30 -17.69
C GLY A 118 25.76 -29.39 -18.73
N GLN A 119 25.34 -28.98 -19.91
CA GLN A 119 25.84 -29.53 -21.16
C GLN A 119 25.49 -28.57 -22.30
N SER A 120 26.53 -28.23 -23.04
CA SER A 120 26.58 -27.44 -24.27
C SER A 120 25.65 -27.98 -25.37
N SER A 121 25.04 -27.09 -26.15
CA SER A 121 24.97 -27.23 -27.62
C SER A 121 24.32 -26.00 -28.31
N ASN A 122 25.02 -25.56 -29.36
CA ASN A 122 24.79 -24.62 -30.47
C ASN A 122 23.56 -23.67 -30.58
N PRO A 123 23.76 -22.47 -31.18
CA PRO A 123 22.73 -21.45 -31.33
C PRO A 123 22.08 -21.52 -32.72
N GLU A 124 20.91 -22.14 -32.84
CA GLU A 124 20.05 -21.91 -34.01
C GLU A 124 18.60 -21.64 -33.63
N ARG A 125 18.15 -20.46 -34.10
CA ARG A 125 16.77 -20.01 -34.36
C ARG A 125 15.68 -20.64 -33.48
N ARG A 126 15.44 -20.03 -32.33
CA ARG A 126 14.14 -20.15 -31.63
C ARG A 126 13.48 -18.77 -31.57
N GLN A 127 12.24 -18.72 -32.05
CA GLN A 127 11.34 -17.58 -31.94
C GLN A 127 11.42 -16.96 -30.54
N LYS A 128 11.48 -15.62 -30.48
CA LYS A 128 11.49 -14.84 -29.24
C LYS A 128 10.23 -15.15 -28.42
N SER A 129 10.33 -16.16 -27.56
CA SER A 129 9.46 -16.28 -26.39
C SER A 129 9.60 -14.99 -25.56
N PRO A 130 8.52 -14.48 -24.94
CA PRO A 130 8.64 -13.31 -24.08
C PRO A 130 9.52 -13.72 -22.90
N THR A 131 10.78 -13.31 -22.95
CA THR A 131 11.75 -13.59 -21.90
C THR A 131 11.23 -12.95 -20.63
N LEU A 132 10.76 -13.78 -19.69
CA LEU A 132 10.45 -13.37 -18.32
C LEU A 132 11.73 -12.80 -17.71
N LYS A 133 11.90 -11.48 -17.83
CA LYS A 133 12.94 -10.76 -17.14
C LYS A 133 12.44 -10.52 -15.73
N TYR A 134 12.79 -11.43 -14.84
CA TYR A 134 12.78 -11.14 -13.41
C TYR A 134 13.80 -10.03 -13.14
N ALA A 135 13.50 -9.15 -12.19
CA ALA A 135 14.45 -8.15 -11.75
C ALA A 135 15.76 -8.85 -11.37
N LYS A 136 16.90 -8.41 -11.92
CA LYS A 136 18.22 -8.85 -11.44
C LYS A 136 18.25 -8.63 -9.91
N ALA A 137 18.82 -9.58 -9.17
CA ALA A 137 18.83 -9.61 -7.70
C ALA A 137 19.21 -8.27 -7.02
N GLY A 138 19.90 -7.37 -7.71
CA GLY A 138 20.27 -6.02 -7.24
C GLY A 138 19.19 -4.92 -7.29
N ASN A 139 18.07 -5.07 -8.03
CA ASN A 139 17.10 -3.96 -8.20
C ASN A 139 15.92 -3.98 -7.20
N LYS A 140 15.69 -5.06 -6.44
CA LYS A 140 14.50 -5.27 -5.58
C LYS A 140 14.25 -4.14 -4.57
N SER A 141 15.30 -3.57 -3.99
CA SER A 141 15.20 -2.45 -3.04
C SER A 141 14.54 -1.23 -3.68
N ALA A 142 14.85 -0.97 -4.94
CA ALA A 142 14.35 0.15 -5.71
C ALA A 142 12.88 -0.06 -6.13
N TYR A 143 12.51 -1.32 -6.42
CA TYR A 143 11.13 -1.75 -6.59
C TYR A 143 10.27 -1.52 -5.33
N ILE A 144 10.74 -2.01 -4.18
CA ILE A 144 10.08 -1.84 -2.87
C ILE A 144 9.95 -0.34 -2.54
N THR A 145 10.95 0.46 -2.87
CA THR A 145 10.95 1.93 -2.66
C THR A 145 9.89 2.63 -3.50
N THR A 146 9.73 2.26 -4.77
CA THR A 146 8.69 2.83 -5.64
C THR A 146 7.30 2.47 -5.15
N LEU A 147 7.07 1.20 -4.77
CA LEU A 147 5.79 0.79 -4.20
C LEU A 147 5.51 1.51 -2.87
N LYS A 148 6.52 1.69 -2.02
CA LYS A 148 6.42 2.53 -0.81
C LYS A 148 5.93 3.94 -1.14
N LYS A 149 6.49 4.62 -2.15
CA LYS A 149 6.04 5.97 -2.57
C LYS A 149 4.56 5.96 -2.99
N ILE A 150 4.12 4.94 -3.74
CA ILE A 150 2.73 4.80 -4.19
C ILE A 150 1.78 4.59 -3.00
N LEU A 151 2.19 3.76 -2.03
CA LEU A 151 1.40 3.50 -0.82
C LEU A 151 1.34 4.73 0.09
N MET A 152 2.43 5.48 0.21
CA MET A 152 2.46 6.78 0.89
C MET A 152 1.53 7.79 0.21
N LEU A 153 1.59 7.90 -1.13
CA LEU A 153 0.67 8.74 -1.90
C LEU A 153 -0.77 8.34 -1.59
N ARG A 154 -1.12 7.06 -1.74
CA ARG A 154 -2.47 6.56 -1.49
C ARG A 154 -2.97 6.87 -0.07
N ASN A 155 -2.11 6.87 0.93
CA ASN A 155 -2.45 7.25 2.30
C ASN A 155 -2.72 8.77 2.48
N LYS A 156 -2.09 9.61 1.65
CA LYS A 156 -2.30 11.07 1.63
C LYS A 156 -3.56 11.50 0.86
N LEU A 157 -4.17 10.58 0.11
CA LEU A 157 -5.35 10.88 -0.69
C LEU A 157 -6.64 10.87 0.14
N ASP A 158 -7.57 11.75 -0.21
CA ASP A 158 -8.96 11.66 0.19
C ASP A 158 -9.73 10.64 -0.68
N SER A 159 -11.05 10.52 -0.48
CA SER A 159 -11.88 9.59 -1.25
C SER A 159 -11.87 9.85 -2.77
N GLU A 160 -11.81 11.12 -3.20
CA GLU A 160 -11.77 11.46 -4.62
C GLU A 160 -10.39 11.16 -5.22
N GLY A 161 -9.32 11.46 -4.48
CA GLY A 161 -7.95 11.07 -4.84
C GLY A 161 -7.80 9.54 -4.95
N ILE A 162 -8.40 8.77 -4.05
CA ILE A 162 -8.40 7.30 -4.10
C ILE A 162 -9.07 6.78 -5.38
N ASN A 163 -10.11 7.44 -5.88
CA ASN A 163 -10.72 7.04 -7.15
C ASN A 163 -9.82 7.41 -8.33
N GLU A 164 -9.21 8.59 -8.32
CA GLU A 164 -8.30 9.04 -9.37
C GLU A 164 -7.05 8.14 -9.51
N ILE A 165 -6.45 7.72 -8.39
CA ILE A 165 -5.32 6.78 -8.44
C ILE A 165 -5.75 5.42 -8.99
N LYS A 166 -6.98 4.96 -8.72
CA LYS A 166 -7.50 3.70 -9.29
C LYS A 166 -7.68 3.77 -10.81
N GLU A 167 -8.09 4.92 -11.33
CA GLU A 167 -8.25 5.15 -12.77
C GLU A 167 -6.90 5.35 -13.48
N SER A 168 -5.98 6.07 -12.83
CA SER A 168 -4.71 6.48 -13.42
C SER A 168 -3.59 5.45 -13.26
N LEU A 169 -3.64 4.62 -12.22
CA LEU A 169 -2.60 3.65 -11.87
C LEU A 169 -3.16 2.23 -11.80
N LYS A 170 -2.83 1.42 -12.81
CA LYS A 170 -3.17 0.00 -12.90
C LYS A 170 -2.10 -0.83 -12.22
N LEU A 171 -2.52 -1.78 -11.40
CA LEU A 171 -1.63 -2.76 -10.79
C LEU A 171 -1.63 -4.02 -11.66
N GLN A 172 -0.47 -4.52 -12.06
CA GLN A 172 -0.33 -5.72 -12.86
C GLN A 172 0.54 -6.76 -12.19
N CYS A 173 0.11 -8.01 -12.23
CA CYS A 173 0.92 -9.14 -11.80
C CYS A 173 1.01 -10.16 -12.93
N TYR A 174 2.14 -10.82 -13.04
CA TYR A 174 2.31 -11.95 -13.94
C TYR A 174 1.85 -13.22 -13.23
N ASN A 175 1.03 -14.01 -13.91
CA ASN A 175 0.64 -15.35 -13.49
C ASN A 175 1.61 -16.35 -14.14
N ASN A 176 2.46 -17.00 -13.33
CA ASN A 176 3.42 -17.99 -13.80
C ASN A 176 2.76 -19.25 -14.39
N VAL A 177 1.56 -19.60 -13.95
CA VAL A 177 0.83 -20.80 -14.43
C VAL A 177 0.23 -20.53 -15.80
N GLU A 178 -0.51 -19.44 -15.95
CA GLU A 178 -1.18 -19.07 -17.20
C GLU A 178 -0.25 -18.36 -18.20
N LYS A 179 0.97 -18.04 -17.76
CA LYS A 179 1.98 -17.28 -18.50
C LYS A 179 1.48 -15.93 -19.03
N LYS A 180 0.58 -15.27 -18.30
CA LYS A 180 -0.08 -14.03 -18.71
C LYS A 180 -0.07 -12.98 -17.60
N TYR A 181 -0.10 -11.72 -18.02
CA TYR A 181 -0.35 -10.60 -17.12
C TYR A 181 -1.84 -10.48 -16.82
N TYR A 182 -2.16 -10.21 -15.55
CA TYR A 182 -3.50 -9.84 -15.12
C TYR A 182 -3.47 -8.54 -14.33
N ASN A 183 -4.56 -7.79 -14.40
CA ASN A 183 -4.74 -6.58 -13.60
C ASN A 183 -5.23 -6.98 -12.21
N VAL A 184 -4.58 -6.45 -11.18
CA VAL A 184 -4.98 -6.62 -9.78
C VAL A 184 -5.86 -5.43 -9.38
N PRO A 185 -7.13 -5.64 -9.03
CA PRO A 185 -7.97 -4.58 -8.49
C PRO A 185 -7.41 -4.01 -7.19
N TRP A 186 -7.51 -2.69 -7.00
CA TRP A 186 -7.00 -2.02 -5.79
C TRP A 186 -7.63 -2.54 -4.49
N ASP A 187 -8.90 -2.91 -4.52
CA ASP A 187 -9.65 -3.49 -3.41
C ASP A 187 -9.32 -4.98 -3.13
N LYS A 188 -8.45 -5.56 -3.96
CA LYS A 188 -7.83 -6.87 -3.78
C LYS A 188 -6.34 -6.76 -3.44
N PHE A 189 -5.75 -5.59 -3.61
CA PHE A 189 -4.36 -5.30 -3.28
C PHE A 189 -4.19 -4.60 -1.93
N PHE A 190 -5.12 -3.70 -1.56
CA PHE A 190 -5.03 -2.87 -0.38
C PHE A 190 -6.25 -3.07 0.52
N PHE A 191 -5.99 -3.48 1.76
CA PHE A 191 -7.01 -3.73 2.76
C PHE A 191 -6.90 -2.73 3.92
N GLU A 192 -7.99 -1.99 4.13
CA GLU A 192 -8.13 -1.05 5.25
C GLU A 192 -8.26 -1.79 6.59
N TYR A 193 -7.96 -1.09 7.68
CA TYR A 193 -8.07 -1.67 9.02
C TYR A 193 -9.51 -1.69 9.55
N ASP A 194 -10.37 -2.51 8.95
CA ASP A 194 -11.76 -2.65 9.36
C ASP A 194 -12.28 -4.09 9.17
N LYS A 195 -13.43 -4.38 9.81
CA LYS A 195 -14.08 -5.70 9.78
C LYS A 195 -14.30 -6.23 8.37
N ASN A 196 -14.89 -5.41 7.49
CA ASN A 196 -15.28 -5.85 6.15
C ASN A 196 -14.06 -6.06 5.26
N SER A 197 -13.08 -5.14 5.33
CA SER A 197 -11.83 -5.23 4.58
C SER A 197 -11.00 -6.45 5.00
N TYR A 198 -10.85 -6.71 6.30
CA TYR A 198 -10.07 -7.84 6.80
C TYR A 198 -10.73 -9.19 6.50
N LEU A 199 -12.07 -9.28 6.63
CA LEU A 199 -12.80 -10.48 6.26
C LEU A 199 -12.68 -10.76 4.75
N LYS A 200 -12.89 -9.73 3.92
CA LYS A 200 -12.70 -9.83 2.47
C LYS A 200 -11.27 -10.25 2.09
N ALA A 201 -10.27 -9.72 2.79
CA ALA A 201 -8.87 -10.11 2.58
C ALA A 201 -8.67 -11.60 2.85
N TYR A 202 -9.18 -12.08 3.99
CA TYR A 202 -9.07 -13.48 4.38
C TYR A 202 -9.68 -14.41 3.31
N GLU A 203 -10.92 -14.13 2.90
CA GLU A 203 -11.64 -14.88 1.87
C GLU A 203 -10.92 -14.85 0.53
N TYR A 204 -10.38 -13.69 0.14
CA TYR A 204 -9.65 -13.56 -1.11
C TYR A 204 -8.35 -14.36 -1.11
N ILE A 205 -7.61 -14.36 -0.01
CA ILE A 205 -6.33 -15.08 0.10
C ILE A 205 -6.54 -16.61 0.09
N LEU A 206 -7.70 -17.11 0.54
CA LEU A 206 -8.05 -18.53 0.41
C LEU A 206 -8.02 -19.02 -1.05
N THR A 207 -8.23 -18.13 -2.02
CA THR A 207 -8.16 -18.47 -3.45
C THR A 207 -6.72 -18.59 -3.97
N LYS A 208 -5.71 -18.58 -3.09
CA LYS A 208 -4.28 -18.73 -3.39
C LYS A 208 -3.77 -17.70 -4.42
N ILE A 209 -3.57 -16.48 -3.94
CA ILE A 209 -3.11 -15.36 -4.76
C ILE A 209 -1.58 -15.36 -4.93
N ALA A 210 -1.10 -14.85 -6.07
CA ALA A 210 0.33 -14.77 -6.38
C ALA A 210 0.93 -13.36 -6.22
N HIS A 211 0.10 -12.33 -6.14
CA HIS A 211 0.56 -10.94 -6.02
C HIS A 211 0.76 -10.53 -4.55
N PRO A 212 1.61 -9.53 -4.28
CA PRO A 212 1.69 -8.92 -2.95
C PRO A 212 0.35 -8.32 -2.51
N ILE A 213 0.15 -8.24 -1.20
CA ILE A 213 -1.01 -7.59 -0.58
C ILE A 213 -0.57 -6.62 0.50
N THR A 214 -1.39 -5.62 0.72
CA THR A 214 -1.14 -4.52 1.64
C THR A 214 -2.23 -4.46 2.71
N PHE A 215 -1.83 -4.30 3.97
CA PHE A 215 -2.71 -4.11 5.10
C PHE A 215 -2.36 -2.82 5.83
N CYS A 216 -3.37 -2.03 6.17
CA CYS A 216 -3.29 -1.06 7.26
C CYS A 216 -3.63 -1.76 8.58
N GLY A 217 -2.98 -1.36 9.67
CA GLY A 217 -3.32 -1.88 10.99
C GLY A 217 -2.49 -1.30 12.13
N HIS A 218 -2.91 -1.62 13.35
CA HIS A 218 -2.19 -1.26 14.57
C HIS A 218 -1.22 -2.38 14.98
N LEU A 219 0.08 -2.10 15.05
CA LEU A 219 1.10 -3.09 15.37
C LEU A 219 1.05 -3.46 16.86
N LYS A 220 0.46 -4.62 17.18
CA LYS A 220 0.25 -5.10 18.55
C LYS A 220 1.54 -5.60 19.19
N SER A 221 2.24 -6.49 18.50
CA SER A 221 3.46 -7.10 19.00
C SER A 221 4.44 -7.40 17.88
N ILE A 222 5.69 -7.52 18.30
CA ILE A 222 6.82 -7.89 17.48
C ILE A 222 7.49 -9.00 18.28
N ASP A 223 7.44 -10.21 17.74
CA ASP A 223 7.85 -11.41 18.44
C ASP A 223 9.16 -11.94 17.86
N GLU A 224 10.06 -12.36 18.74
CA GLU A 224 11.29 -13.08 18.39
C GLU A 224 11.00 -14.56 18.05
N PRO A 225 11.90 -15.22 17.30
CA PRO A 225 11.84 -16.65 17.07
C PRO A 225 11.75 -17.45 18.37
N ARG A 226 10.99 -18.54 18.34
CA ARG A 226 10.83 -19.51 19.43
C ARG A 226 11.12 -20.91 18.89
N GLU A 227 11.29 -21.90 19.77
CA GLU A 227 11.57 -23.30 19.36
C GLU A 227 10.62 -23.81 18.26
N ASN A 228 9.33 -23.52 18.38
CA ASN A 228 8.29 -23.95 17.45
C ASN A 228 7.98 -22.94 16.33
N PHE A 229 8.67 -21.80 16.29
CA PHE A 229 8.46 -20.75 15.30
C PHE A 229 9.77 -20.01 15.01
N LYS A 230 10.47 -20.41 13.96
CA LYS A 230 11.86 -19.98 13.68
C LYS A 230 12.02 -18.61 13.02
N SER A 231 10.93 -17.85 12.87
CA SER A 231 10.95 -16.51 12.24
C SER A 231 10.59 -15.44 13.27
N TYR A 232 10.98 -14.20 13.00
CA TYR A 232 10.38 -13.05 13.66
C TYR A 232 8.96 -12.82 13.13
N ALA A 233 8.09 -12.22 13.94
CA ALA A 233 6.71 -11.95 13.55
C ALA A 233 6.21 -10.58 14.02
N PHE A 234 5.66 -9.81 13.08
CA PHE A 234 4.80 -8.66 13.38
C PHE A 234 3.36 -9.10 13.42
N ARG A 235 2.67 -8.79 14.53
CA ARG A 235 1.25 -9.08 14.70
C ARG A 235 0.46 -7.79 14.70
N ILE A 236 -0.42 -7.65 13.72
CA ILE A 236 -1.42 -6.59 13.74
C ILE A 236 -2.50 -6.97 14.75
N SER A 237 -3.04 -5.97 15.44
CA SER A 237 -4.15 -6.13 16.38
C SER A 237 -5.33 -6.84 15.70
N PRO A 238 -5.82 -7.96 16.26
CA PRO A 238 -6.92 -8.72 15.68
C PRO A 238 -8.17 -7.88 15.47
N VAL A 239 -8.91 -8.18 14.39
CA VAL A 239 -10.19 -7.53 14.11
C VAL A 239 -11.32 -8.49 14.43
N LYS A 240 -12.20 -8.13 15.37
CA LYS A 240 -13.41 -8.91 15.66
C LYS A 240 -14.36 -8.83 14.47
N VAL A 241 -14.74 -9.97 13.91
CA VAL A 241 -15.70 -10.04 12.80
C VAL A 241 -17.06 -10.54 13.27
N GLU A 242 -17.08 -11.48 14.22
CA GLU A 242 -18.30 -12.02 14.85
C GLU A 242 -18.00 -12.34 16.33
N ASN A 243 -19.02 -12.75 17.09
CA ASN A 243 -18.79 -13.25 18.44
C ASN A 243 -17.85 -14.46 18.39
N ASN A 244 -16.78 -14.41 19.20
CA ASN A 244 -15.73 -15.42 19.24
C ASN A 244 -15.04 -15.68 17.88
N LYS A 245 -15.02 -14.70 16.96
CA LYS A 245 -14.35 -14.83 15.67
C LYS A 245 -13.55 -13.59 15.31
N TYR A 246 -12.28 -13.79 15.00
CA TYR A 246 -11.33 -12.71 14.76
C TYR A 246 -10.49 -12.96 13.50
N VAL A 247 -10.22 -11.91 12.73
CA VAL A 247 -9.20 -11.96 11.67
C VAL A 247 -7.87 -11.47 12.24
N CYS A 248 -6.81 -12.25 12.04
CA CYS A 248 -5.47 -11.98 12.57
C CYS A 248 -4.46 -11.89 11.44
N VAL A 249 -3.79 -10.75 11.28
CA VAL A 249 -2.72 -10.59 10.28
C VAL A 249 -1.35 -10.69 10.95
N THR A 250 -0.52 -11.60 10.46
CA THR A 250 0.86 -11.79 10.89
C THR A 250 1.80 -11.61 9.72
N ALA A 251 2.82 -10.78 9.85
CA ALA A 251 3.89 -10.66 8.86
C ALA A 251 5.18 -11.28 9.41
N THR A 252 5.79 -12.19 8.66
CA THR A 252 6.98 -12.94 9.09
C THR A 252 8.22 -12.53 8.31
N PHE A 253 9.37 -12.62 8.97
CA PHE A 253 10.68 -12.32 8.41
C PHE A 253 11.79 -12.99 9.22
N ASP A 254 12.99 -13.08 8.64
CA ASP A 254 14.09 -13.84 9.23
C ASP A 254 15.31 -12.97 9.59
N SER A 255 15.26 -11.66 9.33
CA SER A 255 16.38 -10.73 9.58
C SER A 255 16.32 -10.13 11.00
N VAL A 256 17.38 -10.34 11.78
CA VAL A 256 17.58 -9.72 13.10
C VAL A 256 17.72 -8.20 12.97
N GLU A 257 18.44 -7.72 11.96
CA GLU A 257 18.62 -6.29 11.67
C GLU A 257 17.26 -5.62 11.45
N LEU A 258 16.38 -6.27 10.68
CA LEU A 258 15.02 -5.78 10.44
C LEU A 258 14.17 -5.74 11.73
N TYR A 259 14.37 -6.70 12.64
CA TYR A 259 13.71 -6.70 13.95
C TYR A 259 14.17 -5.50 14.78
N GLU A 260 15.48 -5.29 14.88
CA GLU A 260 16.08 -4.18 15.65
C GLU A 260 15.64 -2.81 15.13
N GLU A 261 15.58 -2.63 13.81
CA GLU A 261 15.11 -1.38 13.20
C GLU A 261 13.61 -1.11 13.42
N LEU A 262 12.78 -2.16 13.40
CA LEU A 262 11.32 -2.01 13.40
C LEU A 262 10.68 -2.23 14.77
N LYS A 263 11.42 -2.69 15.79
CA LYS A 263 10.88 -2.88 17.14
C LYS A 263 10.25 -1.61 17.73
N ILE A 264 10.78 -0.45 17.34
CA ILE A 264 10.28 0.87 17.74
C ILE A 264 8.87 1.20 17.19
N TYR A 265 8.39 0.45 16.19
CA TYR A 265 7.05 0.66 15.61
C TYR A 265 5.94 0.00 16.45
N LYS A 266 6.28 -0.78 17.48
CA LYS A 266 5.32 -1.42 18.37
C LYS A 266 4.35 -0.38 18.96
N GLY A 267 3.06 -0.68 18.93
CA GLY A 267 2.00 0.22 19.41
C GLY A 267 1.69 1.39 18.46
N ARG A 268 2.20 1.38 17.23
CA ARG A 268 1.92 2.42 16.23
C ARG A 268 1.05 1.88 15.10
N ASN A 269 0.41 2.80 14.37
CA ASN A 269 -0.29 2.48 13.14
C ASN A 269 0.71 2.30 12.02
N ILE A 270 0.58 1.20 11.29
CA ILE A 270 1.46 0.85 10.20
C ILE A 270 0.65 0.53 8.94
N LEU A 271 1.31 0.72 7.82
CA LEU A 271 0.97 0.07 6.57
C LEU A 271 2.04 -0.99 6.32
N ILE A 272 1.63 -2.20 6.01
CA ILE A 272 2.54 -3.29 5.68
C ILE A 272 2.12 -3.94 4.38
N PHE A 273 3.08 -4.16 3.48
CA PHE A 273 2.83 -4.98 2.30
C PHE A 273 3.76 -6.18 2.27
N GLY A 274 3.22 -7.34 1.93
CA GLY A 274 3.93 -8.60 2.00
C GLY A 274 3.57 -9.55 0.87
N PHE A 275 4.40 -10.58 0.74
CA PHE A 275 4.32 -11.61 -0.28
C PHE A 275 3.87 -12.92 0.32
N ASN A 276 3.59 -13.91 -0.54
CA ASN A 276 3.27 -15.29 -0.14
C ASN A 276 2.14 -15.36 0.89
N ALA A 277 1.11 -14.54 0.64
CA ALA A 277 -0.06 -14.47 1.48
C ALA A 277 -0.74 -15.84 1.58
N ASN A 278 -1.00 -16.28 2.80
CA ASN A 278 -1.74 -17.51 3.05
C ASN A 278 -2.73 -17.31 4.20
N SER A 279 -3.84 -18.03 4.13
CA SER A 279 -4.93 -17.97 5.09
C SER A 279 -5.13 -19.33 5.73
N LYS A 280 -5.36 -19.37 7.05
CA LYS A 280 -5.71 -20.58 7.80
C LYS A 280 -6.68 -20.28 8.94
N VAL A 281 -7.61 -21.19 9.19
CA VAL A 281 -8.44 -21.15 10.41
C VAL A 281 -7.70 -21.87 11.53
N SER A 282 -7.77 -21.32 12.75
CA SER A 282 -7.42 -22.05 13.97
C SER A 282 -8.45 -21.76 15.06
N LYS A 283 -8.67 -22.71 15.96
CA LYS A 283 -9.54 -22.51 17.14
C LYS A 283 -8.74 -22.67 18.42
N ASN A 284 -9.04 -21.87 19.43
CA ASN A 284 -8.47 -22.08 20.77
C ASN A 284 -9.38 -22.98 21.64
N LYS A 285 -8.92 -23.30 22.85
CA LYS A 285 -9.65 -24.12 23.82
C LYS A 285 -11.01 -23.53 24.24
N SER A 286 -11.16 -22.21 24.17
CA SER A 286 -12.41 -21.48 24.45
C SER A 286 -13.33 -21.37 23.23
N ASN A 287 -13.09 -22.17 22.18
CA ASN A 287 -13.82 -22.17 20.91
C ASN A 287 -13.84 -20.81 20.19
N ILE A 288 -12.84 -19.96 20.44
CA ILE A 288 -12.61 -18.74 19.68
C ILE A 288 -11.93 -19.12 18.37
N GLU A 289 -12.53 -18.70 17.27
CA GLU A 289 -12.07 -18.90 15.90
C GLU A 289 -11.19 -17.74 15.44
N PHE A 290 -10.01 -18.08 14.94
CA PHE A 290 -9.05 -17.14 14.39
C PHE A 290 -8.87 -17.43 12.90
N LEU A 291 -9.28 -16.47 12.08
CA LEU A 291 -9.04 -16.40 10.65
C LEU A 291 -7.65 -15.77 10.45
N ASN A 292 -6.61 -16.60 10.42
CA ASN A 292 -5.24 -16.12 10.35
C ASN A 292 -4.84 -15.85 8.91
N ILE A 293 -4.28 -14.69 8.65
CA ILE A 293 -3.59 -14.30 7.43
C ILE A 293 -2.10 -14.18 7.77
N ASN A 294 -1.24 -14.87 7.01
CA ASN A 294 0.21 -14.73 7.11
C ASN A 294 0.76 -14.16 5.81
N ILE A 295 1.63 -13.16 5.92
CA ILE A 295 2.39 -12.59 4.80
C ILE A 295 3.88 -12.61 5.14
N ARG A 296 4.75 -12.51 4.13
CA ARG A 296 6.19 -12.47 4.30
C ARG A 296 6.77 -11.13 3.87
N ILE A 297 7.66 -10.57 4.69
CA ILE A 297 8.40 -9.35 4.41
C ILE A 297 9.90 -9.63 4.39
N TYR A 298 10.65 -8.81 3.65
CA TYR A 298 12.08 -9.00 3.38
C TYR A 298 12.91 -7.75 3.70
N GLY A 299 12.29 -6.60 3.94
CA GLY A 299 13.03 -5.38 4.27
C GLY A 299 12.15 -4.26 4.80
N LYS A 300 12.79 -3.26 5.42
CA LYS A 300 12.12 -2.19 6.17
C LYS A 300 11.15 -1.35 5.35
N ASN A 301 11.44 -1.15 4.06
CA ASN A 301 10.58 -0.36 3.18
C ASN A 301 9.22 -1.02 2.90
N GLN A 302 9.01 -2.27 3.36
CA GLN A 302 7.71 -2.94 3.34
C GLN A 302 6.81 -2.58 4.52
N VAL A 303 7.35 -1.92 5.54
CA VAL A 303 6.61 -1.48 6.73
C VAL A 303 6.74 0.03 6.84
N LEU A 304 5.61 0.72 6.70
CA LEU A 304 5.53 2.17 6.77
C LEU A 304 4.83 2.57 8.04
N LEU A 305 5.43 3.50 8.78
CA LEU A 305 4.72 4.19 9.83
C LEU A 305 3.67 5.10 9.21
N ILE A 306 2.45 4.98 9.70
CA ILE A 306 1.41 5.97 9.49
C ILE A 306 1.50 6.92 10.67
N GLU A 307 2.56 7.73 10.69
CA GLU A 307 2.69 8.81 11.65
C GLU A 307 1.77 9.96 11.26
N ARG A 308 1.19 10.59 12.29
CA ARG A 308 0.55 11.89 12.17
C ARG A 308 1.68 12.92 12.15
N GLU A 309 1.87 13.60 11.03
CA GLU A 309 2.48 14.94 11.06
C GLU A 309 1.56 15.89 11.83
#